data_AF-A0A7Z9MHH4-F1
#
_entry.id   AF-A0A7Z9MHH4-F1
#
_cell.length_a   1.000
_cell.length_b   1.000
_cell.length_c   1.000
_cell.angle_alpha   90.00
_cell.angle_beta   90.00
_cell.angle_gamma   90.00
#
_symmetry.space_group_name_H-M   'P 1'
#
loop_
_entity.id
_entity.type
_entity.pdbx_description
1 polymer ?
#
loop_
_entity_poly.entity_id
_entity_poly.type
_entity_poly.pdbx_seq_one_letter_code
_entity_poly.pdbx_strand_id
1 'polypeptide(L)'
;MDKWFKLLNESRRRGYQKRIRSYVKDRNAILNVGGQKNTPPYTQKMGPHVTFDKQTNNIGEEIEVDKEGFKIHDELNPEIWEGNSAREEIRVKLLEIANDFIKGLPVIITIDDIVLTGSLANYNWSKYSDADLHIVVDFDKIGENRELIKGFFDAQRMRWNDIHDIKIKDFDVEIYIEDIAEKHHSTGIYSLMNSDWITHPQHVNRTIDIETALKKANDIDEQTRSVQDMYNNEEYEKAIRNVDRIKSKIRTMRAAGLESEISEQSPENIAFKILRRSKVLSKLSNLKHDAYDKTMTMDD
;
A
#
# COMPACT_ATOMS: atom_id res chain seq x y z
N MET A 1 -61.34 5.77 -23.71
CA MET A 1 -59.91 5.64 -23.36
C MET A 1 -58.98 5.50 -24.57
N ASP A 2 -59.44 5.65 -25.83
CA ASP A 2 -58.60 5.33 -27.02
C ASP A 2 -58.10 6.53 -27.85
N LYS A 3 -58.57 7.76 -27.57
CA LYS A 3 -58.11 8.97 -28.28
C LYS A 3 -56.84 9.58 -27.67
N TRP A 4 -56.60 9.36 -26.37
CA TRP A 4 -55.45 9.92 -25.65
C TRP A 4 -54.13 9.16 -25.91
N PHE A 5 -54.19 7.84 -26.11
CA PHE A 5 -53.00 7.02 -26.40
C PHE A 5 -52.41 7.27 -27.80
N LYS A 6 -53.23 7.65 -28.80
CA LYS A 6 -52.73 8.00 -30.15
C LYS A 6 -51.97 9.34 -30.18
N LEU A 7 -52.38 10.32 -29.37
CA LEU A 7 -51.74 11.64 -29.29
C LEU A 7 -50.35 11.59 -28.62
N LEU A 8 -50.17 10.74 -27.62
CA LEU A 8 -48.88 10.49 -26.97
C LEU A 8 -47.87 9.75 -27.86
N ASN A 9 -48.33 8.85 -28.73
CA ASN A 9 -47.45 8.12 -29.66
C ASN A 9 -47.03 8.95 -30.89
N GLU A 10 -47.88 9.84 -31.40
CA GLU A 10 -47.51 10.72 -32.52
C GLU A 10 -46.55 11.85 -32.12
N SER A 11 -46.69 12.40 -30.90
CA SER A 11 -45.80 13.44 -30.38
C SER A 11 -44.39 12.92 -30.08
N ARG A 12 -44.26 11.69 -29.54
CA ARG A 12 -42.97 11.03 -29.30
C ARG A 12 -42.21 10.67 -30.58
N ARG A 13 -42.90 10.20 -31.63
CA ARG A 13 -42.26 9.88 -32.93
C ARG A 13 -41.75 11.11 -33.68
N ARG A 14 -42.49 12.23 -33.68
CA ARG A 14 -42.08 13.46 -34.38
C ARG A 14 -40.89 14.17 -33.70
N GLY A 15 -40.81 14.15 -32.36
CA GLY A 15 -39.68 14.70 -31.60
C GLY A 15 -38.38 13.90 -31.78
N TYR A 16 -38.48 12.57 -31.81
CA TYR A 16 -37.34 11.68 -31.99
C TYR A 16 -36.75 11.76 -33.41
N GLN A 17 -37.60 11.78 -34.44
CA GLN A 17 -37.15 11.89 -35.84
C GLN A 17 -36.53 13.25 -36.16
N LYS A 18 -37.01 14.35 -35.56
CA LYS A 18 -36.38 15.68 -35.70
C LYS A 18 -34.99 15.75 -35.05
N ARG A 19 -34.82 15.11 -33.88
CA ARG A 19 -33.52 15.00 -33.19
C ARG A 19 -32.48 14.21 -33.98
N ILE A 20 -32.86 13.11 -34.62
CA ILE A 20 -31.95 12.33 -35.47
C ILE A 20 -31.54 13.12 -36.73
N ARG A 21 -32.46 13.88 -37.33
CA ARG A 21 -32.13 14.72 -38.50
C ARG A 21 -31.20 15.89 -38.18
N SER A 22 -31.34 16.52 -37.00
CA SER A 22 -30.37 17.52 -36.52
C SER A 22 -29.00 16.87 -36.30
N TYR A 23 -28.94 15.75 -35.59
CA TYR A 23 -27.68 15.04 -35.31
C TYR A 23 -26.93 14.62 -36.59
N VAL A 24 -27.65 14.13 -37.61
CA VAL A 24 -27.04 13.75 -38.90
C VAL A 24 -26.57 14.97 -39.70
N LYS A 25 -27.30 16.10 -39.63
CA LYS A 25 -26.90 17.36 -40.29
C LYS A 25 -25.68 17.97 -39.61
N ASP A 26 -25.65 17.98 -38.28
CA ASP A 26 -24.55 18.50 -37.47
C ASP A 26 -23.29 17.63 -37.63
N ARG A 27 -23.46 16.29 -37.63
CA ARG A 27 -22.39 15.34 -37.95
C ARG A 27 -21.82 15.57 -39.36
N ASN A 28 -22.68 15.70 -40.38
CA ASN A 28 -22.21 15.89 -41.75
C ASN A 28 -21.58 17.28 -41.97
N ALA A 29 -21.98 18.30 -41.21
CA ALA A 29 -21.33 19.62 -41.20
C ALA A 29 -19.95 19.56 -40.55
N ILE A 30 -19.78 18.82 -39.45
CA ILE A 30 -18.48 18.58 -38.79
C ILE A 30 -17.54 17.77 -39.69
N LEU A 31 -18.06 16.80 -40.43
CA LEU A 31 -17.27 15.92 -41.30
C LEU A 31 -16.85 16.55 -42.65
N ASN A 32 -17.46 17.66 -43.08
CA ASN A 32 -17.16 18.33 -44.36
C ASN A 32 -16.22 19.54 -44.24
N VAL A 33 -15.80 19.93 -43.03
CA VAL A 33 -14.79 21.00 -42.85
C VAL A 33 -13.42 20.35 -42.65
N GLY A 34 -12.90 19.75 -43.72
CA GLY A 34 -11.63 19.02 -43.67
C GLY A 34 -11.08 18.74 -45.05
N GLY A 35 -10.76 19.79 -45.81
CA GLY A 35 -9.96 19.69 -47.03
C GLY A 35 -8.51 19.33 -46.71
N GLN A 36 -8.26 18.19 -46.07
CA GLN A 36 -6.93 17.61 -45.94
C GLN A 36 -6.87 16.33 -46.78
N LYS A 37 -5.84 16.23 -47.62
CA LYS A 37 -5.52 15.00 -48.36
C LYS A 37 -5.44 13.86 -47.37
N ASN A 38 -6.20 12.81 -47.65
CA ASN A 38 -6.32 11.61 -46.82
C ASN A 38 -5.01 10.79 -46.91
N THR A 39 -3.95 11.26 -46.27
CA THR A 39 -2.81 10.41 -45.91
C THR A 39 -3.15 9.72 -44.60
N PRO A 40 -3.12 8.38 -44.52
CA PRO A 40 -3.35 7.66 -43.28
C PRO A 40 -2.42 8.22 -42.19
N PRO A 41 -2.92 8.52 -40.97
CA PRO A 41 -2.14 9.14 -39.90
C PRO A 41 -1.00 8.23 -39.37
N TYR A 42 -0.90 7.00 -39.88
CA TYR A 42 0.19 6.07 -39.64
C TYR A 42 0.83 5.65 -40.97
N THR A 43 1.55 6.56 -41.61
CA THR A 43 2.46 6.23 -42.73
C THR A 43 3.93 6.45 -42.39
N GLN A 44 4.23 6.98 -41.20
CA GLN A 44 5.57 6.89 -40.64
C GLN A 44 5.63 5.70 -39.69
N LYS A 45 6.66 4.86 -39.86
CA LYS A 45 7.02 3.81 -38.92
C LYS A 45 7.10 4.46 -37.53
N MET A 46 6.26 4.04 -36.59
CA MET A 46 6.30 4.58 -35.22
C MET A 46 7.72 4.42 -34.69
N GLY A 47 8.29 5.50 -34.15
CA GLY A 47 9.56 5.43 -33.42
C GLY A 47 9.43 4.48 -32.22
N PRO A 48 10.54 3.97 -31.65
CA PRO A 48 10.55 2.87 -30.67
C PRO A 48 9.92 3.20 -29.30
N HIS A 49 9.12 4.26 -29.20
CA HIS A 49 8.53 4.76 -27.96
C HIS A 49 7.02 4.90 -28.05
N VAL A 50 6.31 3.80 -28.32
CA VAL A 50 5.04 3.49 -27.65
C VAL A 50 4.87 1.98 -27.67
N THR A 51 5.30 1.30 -26.62
CA THR A 51 5.04 -0.14 -26.44
C THR A 51 4.00 -0.31 -25.33
N PHE A 52 2.78 -0.69 -25.73
CA PHE A 52 1.82 -1.39 -24.90
C PHE A 52 2.24 -2.87 -24.68
N ASP A 53 3.56 -3.15 -24.76
CA ASP A 53 4.22 -4.46 -24.64
C ASP A 53 5.15 -4.54 -23.41
N LYS A 54 4.93 -3.70 -22.38
CA LYS A 54 5.71 -3.75 -21.13
C LYS A 54 5.12 -4.65 -20.04
N GLN A 55 4.08 -5.44 -20.34
CA GLN A 55 3.51 -6.38 -19.36
C GLN A 55 3.79 -7.86 -19.65
N THR A 56 4.37 -8.22 -20.80
CA THR A 56 4.60 -9.63 -21.19
C THR A 56 6.06 -10.01 -21.42
N ASN A 57 7.03 -9.13 -21.14
CA ASN A 57 8.46 -9.40 -21.34
C ASN A 57 9.30 -9.51 -20.05
N ASN A 58 8.70 -9.76 -18.89
CA ASN A 58 9.46 -10.06 -17.65
C ASN A 58 9.72 -11.57 -17.49
N ILE A 59 10.08 -12.26 -18.58
CA ILE A 59 10.65 -13.60 -18.51
C ILE A 59 12.14 -13.42 -18.19
N GLY A 60 12.47 -13.31 -16.90
CA GLY A 60 13.85 -13.34 -16.40
C GLY A 60 14.42 -12.06 -15.78
N GLU A 61 13.65 -10.95 -15.66
CA GLU A 61 14.12 -9.81 -14.87
C GLU A 61 14.05 -10.14 -13.37
N GLU A 62 15.20 -10.27 -12.72
CA GLU A 62 15.32 -10.32 -11.26
C GLU A 62 14.86 -9.00 -10.63
N ILE A 63 14.41 -9.04 -9.38
CA ILE A 63 14.05 -7.81 -8.66
C ILE A 63 15.30 -6.92 -8.55
N GLU A 64 15.29 -5.75 -9.20
CA GLU A 64 16.32 -4.75 -9.02
C GLU A 64 16.16 -4.11 -7.62
N VAL A 65 17.22 -4.14 -6.82
CA VAL A 65 17.18 -3.69 -5.43
C VAL A 65 18.12 -2.52 -5.20
N ASP A 66 17.56 -1.43 -4.68
CA ASP A 66 18.32 -0.32 -4.13
C ASP A 66 18.99 -0.73 -2.81
N LYS A 67 20.28 -1.07 -2.89
CA LYS A 67 21.09 -1.51 -1.75
C LYS A 67 21.32 -0.39 -0.73
N GLU A 68 21.29 0.87 -1.14
CA GLU A 68 21.45 2.01 -0.22
C GLU A 68 20.30 2.05 0.81
N GLY A 69 19.10 1.59 0.41
CA GLY A 69 17.94 1.49 1.30
C GLY A 69 18.03 0.43 2.40
N PHE A 70 19.19 -0.22 2.56
CA PHE A 70 19.50 -1.18 3.64
C PHE A 70 20.80 -0.85 4.38
N LYS A 71 21.41 0.31 4.10
CA LYS A 71 22.61 0.74 4.80
C LYS A 71 22.33 1.01 6.28
N ILE A 72 23.29 0.67 7.13
CA ILE A 72 23.28 1.07 8.55
C ILE A 72 24.05 2.38 8.65
N HIS A 73 23.44 3.38 9.27
CA HIS A 73 24.01 4.70 9.50
C HIS A 73 24.74 4.75 10.84
N ASP A 74 25.73 5.65 10.95
CA ASP A 74 26.47 5.89 12.19
C ASP A 74 25.69 6.78 13.18
N GLU A 75 24.67 7.48 12.70
CA GLU A 75 23.85 8.40 13.47
C GLU A 75 22.36 8.19 13.17
N LEU A 76 21.50 8.58 14.11
CA LEU A 76 20.07 8.68 13.87
C LEU A 76 19.80 9.75 12.81
N ASN A 77 18.62 9.70 12.18
CA ASN A 77 18.28 10.64 11.11
C ASN A 77 18.33 12.10 11.62
N PRO A 78 19.25 12.95 11.11
CA PRO A 78 19.45 14.29 11.64
C PRO A 78 18.28 15.25 11.35
N GLU A 79 17.36 14.90 10.45
CA GLU A 79 16.15 15.68 10.18
C GLU A 79 15.06 15.47 11.24
N ILE A 80 15.11 14.33 11.93
CA ILE A 80 14.16 13.94 12.98
C ILE A 80 14.75 14.15 14.37
N TRP A 81 16.05 13.88 14.52
CA TRP A 81 16.75 13.86 15.79
C TRP A 81 17.72 15.02 15.94
N GLU A 82 17.83 15.54 17.17
CA GLU A 82 18.86 16.46 17.60
C GLU A 82 19.60 15.84 18.79
N GLY A 83 20.78 15.29 18.51
CA GLY A 83 21.51 14.47 19.47
C GLY A 83 20.71 13.23 19.83
N ASN A 84 20.29 13.13 21.10
CA ASN A 84 19.57 11.98 21.63
C ASN A 84 18.06 12.21 21.84
N SER A 85 17.51 13.28 21.26
CA SER A 85 16.10 13.64 21.43
C SER A 85 15.47 13.98 20.09
N ALA A 86 14.18 13.69 19.95
CA ALA A 86 13.42 14.13 18.79
C ALA A 86 13.40 15.67 18.77
N ARG A 87 13.61 16.27 17.60
CA ARG A 87 13.50 17.73 17.43
C ARG A 87 12.12 18.19 17.88
N GLU A 88 12.07 19.28 18.66
CA GLU A 88 10.82 19.73 19.29
C GLU A 88 9.72 20.02 18.25
N GLU A 89 10.06 20.61 17.10
CA GLU A 89 9.11 20.88 16.01
C GLU A 89 8.46 19.60 15.46
N ILE A 90 9.24 18.51 15.38
CA ILE A 90 8.80 17.21 14.89
C ILE A 90 7.91 16.55 15.93
N ARG A 91 8.37 16.55 17.18
CA ARG A 91 7.63 16.01 18.32
C ARG A 91 6.25 16.65 18.45
N VAL A 92 6.18 17.99 18.45
CA VAL A 92 4.90 18.72 18.57
C VAL A 92 3.97 18.35 17.42
N LYS A 93 4.47 18.27 16.18
CA LYS A 93 3.63 17.89 15.04
C LYS A 93 3.13 16.46 15.10
N LEU A 94 3.98 15.50 15.49
CA LEU A 94 3.54 14.11 15.67
C LEU A 94 2.48 13.99 16.76
N LEU A 95 2.64 14.69 17.89
CA LEU A 95 1.64 14.73 18.95
C LEU A 95 0.32 15.35 18.48
N GLU A 96 0.36 16.42 17.68
CA GLU A 96 -0.86 17.00 17.08
C GLU A 96 -1.57 16.00 16.16
N ILE A 97 -0.84 15.31 15.29
CA ILE A 97 -1.40 14.30 14.39
C ILE A 97 -2.06 13.16 15.17
N ALA A 98 -1.37 12.61 16.19
CA ALA A 98 -1.94 11.58 17.06
C ALA A 98 -3.22 12.08 17.74
N ASN A 99 -3.20 13.29 18.30
CA ASN A 99 -4.36 13.88 18.97
C ASN A 99 -5.56 14.06 18.04
N ASP A 100 -5.33 14.48 16.80
CA ASP A 100 -6.41 14.67 15.83
C ASP A 100 -7.02 13.34 15.38
N PHE A 101 -6.20 12.30 15.22
CA PHE A 101 -6.67 10.94 15.02
C PHE A 101 -7.52 10.45 16.21
N ILE A 102 -7.05 10.64 17.45
CA ILE A 102 -7.75 10.22 18.67
C ILE A 102 -9.09 10.93 18.82
N LYS A 103 -9.15 12.26 18.59
CA LYS A 103 -10.41 13.03 18.63
C LYS A 103 -11.42 12.54 17.58
N GLY A 104 -10.94 11.97 16.48
CA GLY A 104 -11.77 11.39 15.42
C GLY A 104 -12.38 10.04 15.78
N LEU A 105 -11.95 9.40 16.88
CA LEU A 105 -12.49 8.12 17.32
C LEU A 105 -13.89 8.31 17.94
N PRO A 106 -14.84 7.41 17.63
CA PRO A 106 -16.18 7.43 18.23
C PRO A 106 -16.20 6.94 19.69
N VAL A 107 -15.04 6.56 20.24
CA VAL A 107 -14.88 6.03 21.60
C VAL A 107 -13.87 6.86 22.36
N ILE A 108 -14.12 7.07 23.64
CA ILE A 108 -13.16 7.73 24.54
C ILE A 108 -12.14 6.67 24.96
N ILE A 109 -10.87 6.94 24.70
CA ILE A 109 -9.76 6.06 25.08
C ILE A 109 -8.81 6.79 26.02
N THR A 110 -8.21 6.02 26.94
CA THR A 110 -7.12 6.52 27.77
C THR A 110 -5.82 6.13 27.11
N ILE A 111 -5.02 7.11 26.73
CA ILE A 111 -3.70 6.90 26.12
C ILE A 111 -2.69 6.74 27.24
N ASP A 112 -1.85 5.72 27.14
CA ASP A 112 -0.74 5.51 28.06
C ASP A 112 0.50 6.28 27.58
N ASP A 113 0.84 6.12 26.29
CA ASP A 113 1.93 6.85 25.65
C ASP A 113 1.68 7.02 24.13
N ILE A 114 2.44 7.92 23.51
CA ILE A 114 2.56 8.06 22.06
C ILE A 114 4.05 7.92 21.74
N VAL A 115 4.41 6.86 21.02
CA VAL A 115 5.79 6.50 20.76
C VAL A 115 6.12 6.58 19.27
N LEU A 116 7.34 7.02 18.97
CA LEU A 116 7.95 6.90 17.65
C LEU A 116 8.82 5.64 17.65
N THR A 117 8.59 4.75 16.71
CA THR A 117 9.34 3.49 16.58
C THR A 117 9.71 3.21 15.13
N GLY A 118 10.08 1.96 14.84
CA GLY A 118 10.46 1.52 13.49
C GLY A 118 11.79 2.10 13.04
N SER A 119 11.92 2.26 11.72
CA SER A 119 13.23 2.54 11.11
C SER A 119 13.75 3.95 11.40
N LEU A 120 12.87 4.95 11.58
CA LEU A 120 13.30 6.31 11.94
C LEU A 120 13.77 6.42 13.39
N ALA A 121 13.33 5.51 14.27
CA ALA A 121 13.83 5.38 15.65
C ALA A 121 15.05 4.43 15.75
N ASN A 122 15.71 4.14 14.63
CA ASN A 122 16.82 3.21 14.55
C ASN A 122 17.87 3.69 13.55
N TYR A 123 19.01 2.99 13.44
CA TYR A 123 20.12 3.34 12.55
C TYR A 123 19.98 2.81 11.12
N ASN A 124 18.88 2.11 10.82
CA ASN A 124 18.60 1.52 9.51
C ASN A 124 17.57 2.34 8.70
N TRP A 125 17.48 3.65 8.98
CA TRP A 125 16.61 4.58 8.27
C TRP A 125 17.05 4.76 6.81
N SER A 126 16.10 5.10 5.94
CA SER A 126 16.36 5.37 4.52
C SER A 126 15.27 6.27 3.93
N LYS A 127 15.38 6.64 2.64
CA LYS A 127 14.30 7.34 1.91
C LYS A 127 12.98 6.56 1.82
N TYR A 128 12.99 5.27 2.18
CA TYR A 128 11.81 4.40 2.22
C TYR A 128 11.27 4.22 3.64
N SER A 129 11.76 4.99 4.60
CA SER A 129 11.31 4.96 5.97
C SER A 129 10.01 5.74 6.13
N ASP A 130 9.19 5.28 7.06
CA ASP A 130 7.98 5.96 7.49
C ASP A 130 8.19 6.45 8.94
N ALA A 131 7.46 7.48 9.34
CA ALA A 131 7.30 7.90 10.72
C ALA A 131 6.20 7.06 11.38
N ASP A 132 6.62 5.90 11.90
CA ASP A 132 5.76 4.94 12.58
C ASP A 132 5.31 5.50 13.95
N LEU A 133 4.10 6.07 13.99
CA LEU A 133 3.52 6.72 15.16
C LEU A 133 2.57 5.77 15.88
N HIS A 134 2.99 5.29 17.04
CA HIS A 134 2.28 4.26 17.80
C HIS A 134 1.60 4.88 19.02
N ILE A 135 0.29 4.74 19.09
CA ILE A 135 -0.52 5.19 20.22
C ILE A 135 -0.77 3.99 21.12
N VAL A 136 -0.17 4.01 22.32
CA VAL A 136 -0.23 2.92 23.28
C VAL A 136 -1.47 3.07 24.14
N VAL A 137 -2.28 2.02 24.17
CA VAL A 137 -3.57 2.00 24.86
C VAL A 137 -3.70 0.69 25.65
N ASP A 138 -4.37 0.76 26.79
CA ASP A 138 -4.71 -0.43 27.57
C ASP A 138 -6.07 -0.97 27.11
N PHE A 139 -6.08 -2.08 26.36
CA PHE A 139 -7.34 -2.64 25.83
C PHE A 139 -8.23 -3.21 26.94
N ASP A 140 -7.65 -3.64 28.05
CA ASP A 140 -8.41 -4.21 29.17
C ASP A 140 -9.27 -3.13 29.86
N LYS A 141 -8.90 -1.85 29.71
CA LYS A 141 -9.72 -0.71 30.15
C LYS A 141 -10.87 -0.37 29.20
N ILE A 142 -10.88 -0.90 27.97
CA ILE A 142 -11.90 -0.62 26.95
C ILE A 142 -12.98 -1.70 26.95
N GLY A 143 -12.58 -2.96 27.03
CA GLY A 143 -13.52 -4.06 27.10
C GLY A 143 -12.86 -5.44 27.06
N GLU A 144 -13.68 -6.47 27.28
CA GLU A 144 -13.18 -7.84 27.44
C GLU A 144 -12.77 -8.49 26.11
N ASN A 145 -13.40 -8.09 24.99
CA ASN A 145 -13.12 -8.69 23.69
C ASN A 145 -11.98 -7.97 22.97
N ARG A 146 -10.75 -8.36 23.30
CA ARG A 146 -9.51 -7.83 22.73
C ARG A 146 -9.43 -7.95 21.22
N GLU A 147 -9.96 -9.03 20.63
CA GLU A 147 -9.96 -9.23 19.17
C GLU A 147 -10.87 -8.21 18.47
N LEU A 148 -12.07 -7.97 19.02
CA LEU A 148 -12.98 -6.94 18.50
C LEU A 148 -12.39 -5.53 18.64
N ILE A 149 -11.79 -5.23 19.79
CA ILE A 149 -11.14 -3.93 20.04
C ILE A 149 -10.00 -3.71 19.05
N LYS A 150 -9.14 -4.72 18.88
CA LYS A 150 -8.05 -4.69 17.90
C LYS A 150 -8.59 -4.50 16.48
N GLY A 151 -9.60 -5.26 16.08
CA GLY A 151 -10.23 -5.14 14.75
C GLY A 151 -10.84 -3.75 14.50
N PHE A 152 -11.47 -3.16 15.52
CA PHE A 152 -11.99 -1.80 15.44
C PHE A 152 -10.87 -0.77 15.23
N PHE A 153 -9.82 -0.81 16.05
CA PHE A 153 -8.69 0.12 15.93
C PHE A 153 -7.90 -0.07 14.64
N ASP A 154 -7.72 -1.32 14.19
CA ASP A 154 -7.12 -1.64 12.90
C ASP A 154 -7.94 -1.01 11.75
N ALA A 155 -9.26 -1.10 11.79
CA ALA A 155 -10.10 -0.46 10.78
C ALA A 155 -10.01 1.08 10.81
N GLN A 156 -9.98 1.68 11.99
CA GLN A 156 -9.88 3.14 12.15
C GLN A 156 -8.52 3.67 11.66
N ARG A 157 -7.42 3.01 12.00
CA ARG A 157 -6.08 3.42 11.52
C ARG A 157 -5.94 3.21 10.01
N MET A 158 -6.44 2.10 9.46
CA MET A 158 -6.40 1.85 8.02
C MET A 158 -7.15 2.95 7.28
N ARG A 159 -8.37 3.28 7.74
CA ARG A 159 -9.15 4.37 7.16
C ARG A 159 -8.42 5.71 7.26
N TRP A 160 -7.76 6.00 8.38
CA TRP A 160 -7.01 7.25 8.53
C TRP A 160 -5.84 7.34 7.56
N ASN A 161 -5.01 6.28 7.49
CA ASN A 161 -3.84 6.23 6.63
C ASN A 161 -4.22 6.21 5.14
N ASP A 162 -5.39 5.68 4.77
CA ASP A 162 -5.87 5.67 3.38
C ASP A 162 -6.37 7.05 2.91
N ILE A 163 -6.93 7.86 3.81
CA ILE A 163 -7.54 9.16 3.44
C ILE A 163 -6.60 10.35 3.63
N HIS A 164 -5.54 10.21 4.41
CA HIS A 164 -4.60 11.28 4.71
C HIS A 164 -3.21 10.97 4.15
N ASP A 165 -2.65 11.92 3.39
CA ASP A 165 -1.27 11.91 2.90
C ASP A 165 -0.47 12.91 3.73
N ILE A 166 -0.05 12.49 4.93
CA ILE A 166 0.66 13.34 5.90
C ILE A 166 2.14 12.98 5.87
N LYS A 167 2.97 14.00 5.64
CA LYS A 167 4.43 13.87 5.68
C LYS A 167 5.04 14.74 6.77
N ILE A 168 6.05 14.21 7.45
CA ILE A 168 6.99 15.00 8.23
C ILE A 168 8.34 14.97 7.53
N LYS A 169 8.79 16.16 7.11
CA LYS A 169 9.89 16.29 6.14
C LYS A 169 9.53 15.46 4.89
N ASP A 170 10.35 14.49 4.52
CA ASP A 170 10.12 13.60 3.38
C ASP A 170 9.53 12.23 3.76
N PHE A 171 9.19 12.01 5.04
CA PHE A 171 8.72 10.72 5.55
C PHE A 171 7.21 10.71 5.75
N ASP A 172 6.56 9.65 5.26
CA ASP A 172 5.12 9.42 5.46
C ASP A 172 4.83 9.10 6.93
N VAL A 173 3.76 9.65 7.49
CA VAL A 173 3.33 9.35 8.87
C VAL A 173 2.29 8.23 8.83
N GLU A 174 2.64 7.08 9.39
CA GLU A 174 1.73 5.94 9.55
C GLU A 174 1.28 5.81 11.01
N ILE A 175 -0.03 5.84 11.26
CA ILE A 175 -0.57 5.67 12.62
C ILE A 175 -0.83 4.20 12.93
N TYR A 176 -0.43 3.80 14.13
CA TYR A 176 -0.70 2.50 14.73
C TYR A 176 -1.33 2.69 16.12
N ILE A 177 -2.23 1.79 16.49
CA ILE A 177 -2.71 1.66 17.86
C ILE A 177 -2.20 0.33 18.37
N GLU A 178 -1.49 0.36 19.49
CA GLU A 178 -0.89 -0.82 20.10
C GLU A 178 -1.41 -1.00 21.51
N ASP A 179 -1.53 -2.27 21.89
CA ASP A 179 -1.87 -2.62 23.25
C ASP A 179 -0.61 -2.66 24.12
N ILE A 180 -0.69 -2.09 25.32
CA ILE A 180 0.38 -2.17 26.33
C ILE A 180 0.79 -3.61 26.67
N ALA A 181 -0.11 -4.58 26.51
CA ALA A 181 0.18 -6.00 26.75
C ALA A 181 0.95 -6.69 25.60
N GLU A 182 1.03 -6.08 24.41
CA GLU A 182 1.75 -6.65 23.29
C GLU A 182 3.27 -6.46 23.45
N LYS A 183 4.05 -7.48 23.08
CA LYS A 183 5.52 -7.39 23.13
C LYS A 183 6.01 -6.57 21.94
N HIS A 184 6.70 -5.46 22.22
CA HIS A 184 7.41 -4.73 21.16
C HIS A 184 8.69 -5.49 20.76
N HIS A 185 8.83 -5.74 19.46
CA HIS A 185 10.05 -6.31 18.86
C HIS A 185 11.01 -5.23 18.34
N SER A 186 10.60 -3.96 18.37
CA SER A 186 11.40 -2.84 17.90
C SER A 186 12.60 -2.59 18.79
N THR A 187 13.77 -2.43 18.17
CA THR A 187 15.01 -2.16 18.92
C THR A 187 15.16 -0.70 19.35
N GLY A 188 14.32 0.20 18.83
CA GLY A 188 14.26 1.62 19.20
C GLY A 188 12.83 2.06 19.43
N ILE A 189 12.56 2.62 20.61
CA ILE A 189 11.24 3.12 21.04
C ILE A 189 11.45 4.42 21.81
N TYR A 190 10.92 5.52 21.27
CA TYR A 190 11.02 6.84 21.87
C TYR A 190 9.64 7.37 22.25
N SER A 191 9.46 7.74 23.51
CA SER A 191 8.24 8.38 24.01
C SER A 191 8.21 9.83 23.57
N LEU A 192 7.25 10.18 22.71
CA LEU A 192 7.01 11.56 22.32
C LEU A 192 6.32 12.33 23.45
N MET A 193 5.52 11.68 24.29
CA MET A 193 4.90 12.37 25.43
C MET A 193 5.95 12.78 26.46
N ASN A 194 6.85 11.86 26.82
CA ASN A 194 7.87 12.08 27.84
C ASN A 194 9.19 12.67 27.32
N SER A 195 9.34 12.76 26.00
CA SER A 195 10.59 13.21 25.34
C SER A 195 11.81 12.39 25.75
N ASP A 196 11.64 11.06 25.89
CA ASP A 196 12.71 10.18 26.34
C ASP A 196 12.63 8.79 25.69
N TRP A 197 13.76 8.09 25.65
CA TRP A 197 13.84 6.73 25.14
C TRP A 197 13.27 5.73 26.14
N ILE A 198 12.25 4.99 25.73
CA ILE A 198 11.83 3.77 26.46
C ILE A 198 12.86 2.67 26.20
N THR A 199 13.31 2.56 24.96
CA THR A 199 14.38 1.64 24.57
C THR A 199 15.24 2.32 23.52
N HIS A 200 16.49 2.60 23.88
CA HIS A 200 17.43 3.25 22.97
C HIS A 200 17.97 2.25 21.93
N PRO A 201 18.02 2.62 20.63
CA PRO A 201 18.54 1.73 19.59
C PRO A 201 20.01 1.41 19.82
N GLN A 202 20.41 0.19 19.49
CA GLN A 202 21.81 -0.22 19.58
C GLN A 202 22.44 -0.26 18.20
N HIS A 203 23.66 0.27 18.09
CA HIS A 203 24.47 0.06 16.90
C HIS A 203 24.88 -1.40 16.81
N VAL A 204 24.28 -2.12 15.87
CA VAL A 204 24.67 -3.48 15.55
C VAL A 204 25.60 -3.43 14.34
N ASN A 205 26.90 -3.56 14.58
CA ASN A 205 27.90 -3.61 13.53
C ASN A 205 27.94 -5.04 12.94
N ARG A 206 26.94 -5.37 12.11
CA ARG A 206 26.82 -6.67 11.44
C ARG A 206 26.68 -6.48 9.93
N THR A 207 27.33 -7.36 9.18
CA THR A 207 27.18 -7.41 7.73
C THR A 207 25.81 -7.97 7.39
N ILE A 208 25.03 -7.21 6.62
CA ILE A 208 23.72 -7.62 6.16
C ILE A 208 23.87 -8.59 4.98
N ASP A 209 23.30 -9.78 5.08
CA ASP A 209 23.27 -10.76 4.00
C ASP A 209 22.13 -10.45 3.00
N ILE A 210 22.39 -9.43 2.17
CA ILE A 210 21.47 -9.00 1.11
C ILE A 210 21.30 -10.08 0.04
N GLU A 211 22.32 -10.92 -0.21
CA GLU A 211 22.26 -11.95 -1.26
C GLU A 211 21.24 -13.04 -0.92
N THR A 212 21.24 -13.51 0.34
CA THR A 212 20.23 -14.46 0.80
C THR A 212 18.83 -13.84 0.79
N ALA A 213 18.71 -12.57 1.17
CA ALA A 213 17.43 -11.85 1.11
C ALA A 213 16.89 -11.75 -0.32
N LEU A 214 17.76 -11.44 -1.29
CA LEU A 214 17.43 -11.38 -2.71
C LEU A 214 16.95 -12.73 -3.25
N LYS A 215 17.67 -13.82 -2.95
CA LYS A 215 17.28 -15.18 -3.37
C LYS A 215 15.88 -15.54 -2.87
N LYS A 216 15.59 -15.24 -1.60
CA LYS A 216 14.26 -15.48 -1.00
C LYS A 216 13.17 -14.63 -1.66
N ALA A 217 13.45 -13.35 -1.94
CA ALA A 217 12.50 -12.46 -2.59
C ALA A 217 12.21 -12.90 -4.04
N ASN A 218 13.25 -13.26 -4.81
CA ASN A 218 13.12 -13.74 -6.18
C ASN A 218 12.33 -15.05 -6.26
N ASP A 219 12.55 -16.02 -5.35
CA ASP A 219 11.74 -17.25 -5.28
C ASP A 219 10.24 -16.95 -5.07
N ILE A 220 9.91 -15.97 -4.22
CA ILE A 220 8.52 -15.59 -3.98
C ILE A 220 7.92 -14.84 -5.18
N ASP A 221 8.69 -14.00 -5.85
CA ASP A 221 8.23 -13.33 -7.08
C ASP A 221 8.00 -14.32 -8.22
N GLU A 222 8.89 -15.30 -8.40
CA GLU A 222 8.70 -16.38 -9.38
C GLU A 222 7.43 -17.19 -9.10
N GLN A 223 7.20 -17.57 -7.84
CA GLN A 223 5.95 -18.22 -7.44
C GLN A 223 4.72 -17.32 -7.71
N THR A 224 4.86 -16.00 -7.54
CA THR A 224 3.78 -15.04 -7.84
C THR A 224 3.49 -14.96 -9.33
N ARG A 225 4.51 -15.06 -10.20
CA ARG A 225 4.34 -15.16 -11.66
C ARG A 225 3.59 -16.43 -12.04
N SER A 226 3.93 -17.58 -11.45
CA SER A 226 3.17 -18.82 -11.69
C SER A 226 1.71 -18.71 -11.26
N VAL A 227 1.40 -17.96 -10.20
CA VAL A 227 0.00 -17.70 -9.79
C VAL A 227 -0.71 -16.79 -10.78
N GLN A 228 -0.03 -15.79 -11.33
CA GLN A 228 -0.57 -14.95 -12.40
C GLN A 228 -0.93 -15.80 -13.63
N ASP A 229 -0.10 -16.77 -13.99
CA ASP A 229 -0.37 -17.67 -15.11
C ASP A 229 -1.61 -18.55 -14.84
N MET A 230 -1.78 -19.05 -13.61
CA MET A 230 -3.00 -19.76 -13.21
C MET A 230 -4.24 -18.88 -13.33
N TYR A 231 -4.16 -17.61 -12.92
CA TYR A 231 -5.26 -16.66 -13.09
C TYR A 231 -5.58 -16.42 -14.57
N ASN A 232 -4.56 -16.24 -15.41
CA ASN A 232 -4.73 -16.01 -16.85
C ASN A 232 -5.32 -17.23 -17.57
N ASN A 233 -5.08 -18.44 -17.06
CA ASN A 233 -5.66 -19.70 -17.55
C ASN A 233 -7.04 -20.00 -16.94
N GLU A 234 -7.67 -19.03 -16.27
CA GLU A 234 -8.98 -19.16 -15.62
C GLU A 234 -9.03 -20.22 -14.49
N GLU A 235 -7.86 -20.63 -13.97
CA GLU A 235 -7.74 -21.54 -12.83
C GLU A 235 -7.93 -20.78 -11.49
N TYR A 236 -8.99 -19.98 -11.37
CA TYR A 236 -9.16 -18.98 -10.30
C TYR A 236 -9.09 -19.58 -8.88
N GLU A 237 -9.79 -20.69 -8.62
CA GLU A 237 -9.76 -21.39 -7.33
C GLU A 237 -8.35 -21.86 -6.94
N LYS A 238 -7.56 -22.31 -7.94
CA LYS A 238 -6.18 -22.75 -7.72
C LYS A 238 -5.25 -21.56 -7.50
N ALA A 239 -5.49 -20.45 -8.21
CA ALA A 239 -4.78 -19.20 -8.01
C ALA A 239 -5.00 -18.69 -6.57
N ILE A 240 -6.24 -18.63 -6.09
CA ILE A 240 -6.59 -18.22 -4.72
C ILE A 240 -5.84 -19.07 -3.67
N ARG A 241 -5.90 -20.40 -3.78
CA ARG A 241 -5.19 -21.30 -2.85
C ARG A 241 -3.68 -21.08 -2.84
N ASN A 242 -3.08 -20.85 -4.01
CA ASN A 242 -1.64 -20.58 -4.08
C ASN A 242 -1.27 -19.20 -3.54
N VAL A 243 -2.10 -18.16 -3.76
CA VAL A 243 -1.90 -16.87 -3.11
C VAL A 243 -1.88 -17.03 -1.60
N ASP A 244 -2.83 -17.77 -1.02
CA ASP A 244 -2.90 -17.96 0.42
C ASP A 244 -1.68 -18.71 0.98
N ARG A 245 -1.22 -19.74 0.26
CA ARG A 245 0.02 -20.45 0.58
C ARG A 245 1.24 -19.52 0.56
N ILE A 246 1.40 -18.71 -0.48
CA ILE A 246 2.52 -17.78 -0.63
C ILE A 246 2.46 -16.70 0.48
N LYS A 247 1.28 -16.11 0.72
CA LYS A 247 1.09 -15.14 1.82
C LYS A 247 1.41 -15.75 3.18
N SER A 248 1.02 -16.99 3.43
CA SER A 248 1.40 -17.69 4.66
C SER A 248 2.91 -17.88 4.78
N LYS A 249 3.59 -18.31 3.69
CA LYS A 249 5.06 -18.44 3.64
C LYS A 249 5.74 -17.10 3.98
N ILE A 250 5.28 -16.00 3.39
CA ILE A 250 5.79 -14.64 3.65
C ILE A 250 5.62 -14.26 5.13
N ARG A 251 4.44 -14.53 5.72
CA ARG A 251 4.17 -14.23 7.15
C ARG A 251 5.09 -15.03 8.07
N THR A 252 5.21 -16.33 7.86
CA THR A 252 6.09 -17.21 8.67
C THR A 252 7.56 -16.81 8.52
N MET A 253 7.99 -16.51 7.29
CA MET A 253 9.34 -16.00 7.02
C MET A 253 9.60 -14.70 7.81
N ARG A 254 8.68 -13.73 7.74
CA ARG A 254 8.82 -12.47 8.47
C ARG A 254 8.84 -12.67 9.98
N ALA A 255 7.97 -13.51 10.53
CA ALA A 255 7.94 -13.82 11.96
C ALA A 255 9.26 -14.42 12.44
N ALA A 256 9.78 -15.44 11.75
CA ALA A 256 11.08 -16.04 12.06
C ALA A 256 12.23 -15.01 11.97
N GLY A 257 12.14 -14.08 11.02
CA GLY A 257 13.09 -12.97 10.89
C GLY A 257 13.08 -12.04 12.10
N LEU A 258 11.90 -11.62 12.58
CA LEU A 258 11.73 -10.72 13.71
C LEU A 258 12.06 -11.37 15.06
N GLU A 259 11.82 -12.67 15.19
CA GLU A 259 12.16 -13.45 16.40
C GLU A 259 13.67 -13.79 16.49
N SER A 260 14.40 -13.67 15.39
CA SER A 260 15.85 -13.89 15.38
C SER A 260 16.60 -12.81 16.17
N GLU A 261 17.83 -13.12 16.64
CA GLU A 261 18.67 -12.15 17.34
C GLU A 261 19.00 -10.90 16.52
N ILE A 262 19.00 -11.01 15.19
CA ILE A 262 19.24 -9.91 14.27
C ILE A 262 17.96 -9.18 13.85
N SER A 263 16.78 -9.69 14.24
CA SER A 263 15.45 -9.10 14.10
C SER A 263 15.24 -8.36 12.77
N GLU A 264 15.22 -7.02 12.79
CA GLU A 264 14.98 -6.15 11.65
C GLU A 264 16.01 -6.28 10.51
N GLN A 265 17.21 -6.75 10.83
CA GLN A 265 18.33 -6.92 9.91
C GLN A 265 18.43 -8.36 9.37
N SER A 266 17.49 -9.24 9.75
CA SER A 266 17.47 -10.61 9.24
C SER A 266 17.26 -10.67 7.72
N PRO A 267 17.88 -11.63 7.01
CA PRO A 267 17.65 -11.83 5.58
C PRO A 267 16.17 -12.00 5.25
N GLU A 268 15.39 -12.61 6.14
CA GLU A 268 13.95 -12.77 6.05
C GLU A 268 13.20 -11.44 6.08
N ASN A 269 13.52 -10.55 7.02
CA ASN A 269 12.86 -9.25 7.11
C ASN A 269 13.26 -8.34 5.94
N ILE A 270 14.50 -8.45 5.47
CA ILE A 270 14.97 -7.73 4.28
C ILE A 270 14.28 -8.26 3.03
N ALA A 271 14.16 -9.58 2.87
CA ALA A 271 13.39 -10.18 1.77
C ALA A 271 11.94 -9.68 1.77
N PHE A 272 11.32 -9.60 2.95
CA PHE A 272 9.99 -8.99 3.10
C PHE A 272 9.96 -7.53 2.63
N LYS A 273 10.94 -6.71 3.06
CA LYS A 273 11.05 -5.30 2.63
C LYS A 273 11.23 -5.19 1.11
N ILE A 274 12.04 -6.06 0.50
CA ILE A 274 12.21 -6.13 -0.96
C ILE A 274 10.86 -6.41 -1.64
N LEU A 275 10.11 -7.43 -1.18
CA LEU A 275 8.80 -7.79 -1.73
C LEU A 275 7.75 -6.68 -1.58
N ARG A 276 7.78 -5.91 -0.48
CA ARG A 276 6.92 -4.73 -0.28
C ARG A 276 7.30 -3.65 -1.31
N ARG A 277 8.59 -3.31 -1.42
CA ARG A 277 9.10 -2.26 -2.32
C ARG A 277 8.88 -2.59 -3.80
N SER A 278 8.97 -3.86 -4.19
CA SER A 278 8.70 -4.33 -5.55
C SER A 278 7.22 -4.54 -5.87
N LYS A 279 6.30 -4.18 -4.95
CA LYS A 279 4.83 -4.31 -5.08
C LYS A 279 4.32 -5.76 -5.27
N VAL A 280 5.15 -6.76 -5.01
CA VAL A 280 4.76 -8.19 -5.11
C VAL A 280 3.64 -8.52 -4.12
N LEU A 281 3.70 -7.95 -2.90
CA LEU A 281 2.64 -8.15 -1.89
C LEU A 281 1.28 -7.62 -2.37
N SER A 282 1.28 -6.42 -2.98
CA SER A 282 0.08 -5.80 -3.54
C SER A 282 -0.45 -6.62 -4.73
N LYS A 283 0.44 -7.10 -5.60
CA LYS A 283 0.08 -7.97 -6.73
C LYS A 283 -0.61 -9.26 -6.25
N LEU A 284 -0.08 -9.92 -5.22
CA LEU A 284 -0.71 -11.10 -4.61
C LEU A 284 -2.11 -10.78 -4.04
N SER A 285 -2.28 -9.64 -3.38
CA SER A 285 -3.60 -9.22 -2.89
C SER A 285 -4.60 -8.99 -4.01
N ASN A 286 -4.22 -8.23 -5.04
CA ASN A 286 -5.08 -7.95 -6.18
C ASN A 286 -5.46 -9.24 -6.90
N LEU A 287 -4.50 -10.13 -7.16
CA LEU A 287 -4.77 -11.43 -7.80
C LEU A 287 -5.80 -12.27 -7.03
N LYS A 288 -5.74 -12.26 -5.69
CA LYS A 288 -6.74 -12.98 -4.89
C LYS A 288 -8.12 -12.35 -5.02
N HIS A 289 -8.20 -11.02 -4.95
CA HIS A 289 -9.47 -10.30 -5.09
C HIS A 289 -10.06 -10.51 -6.49
N ASP A 290 -9.28 -10.29 -7.54
CA ASP A 290 -9.72 -10.46 -8.92
C ASP A 290 -10.16 -11.91 -9.20
N ALA A 291 -9.39 -12.91 -8.73
CA ALA A 291 -9.76 -14.32 -8.87
C ALA A 291 -11.05 -14.67 -8.12
N TYR A 292 -11.24 -14.13 -6.92
CA TYR A 292 -12.45 -14.33 -6.13
C TYR A 292 -13.66 -13.70 -6.84
N ASP A 293 -13.54 -12.45 -7.27
CA ASP A 293 -14.62 -11.75 -7.97
C ASP A 293 -14.99 -12.50 -9.25
N LYS A 294 -14.02 -13.01 -10.01
CA LYS A 294 -14.27 -13.86 -11.18
C LYS A 294 -14.97 -15.17 -10.85
N THR A 295 -14.63 -15.79 -9.73
CA THR A 295 -15.28 -17.03 -9.27
C THR A 295 -16.74 -16.79 -8.85
N MET A 296 -17.02 -15.62 -8.27
CA MET A 296 -18.35 -15.25 -7.75
C MET A 296 -19.24 -14.51 -8.75
N THR A 297 -18.66 -13.98 -9.83
CA THR A 297 -19.41 -13.32 -10.90
C THR A 297 -20.15 -14.37 -11.72
N MET A 298 -21.45 -14.16 -11.93
CA MET A 298 -22.25 -14.91 -12.90
C MET A 298 -22.49 -14.00 -14.10
N ASP A 299 -21.95 -14.39 -15.26
CA ASP A 299 -22.28 -13.77 -16.54
C ASP A 299 -23.37 -14.62 -17.22
N ASP A 300 -24.47 -13.99 -17.66
CA ASP A 300 -25.58 -14.61 -18.41
C ASP A 300 -25.21 -14.92 -19.88
#